data_AF-A0A3M1CK53-F1
#
_entry.id   AF-A0A3M1CK53-F1
#
_cell.length_a   1.000
_cell.length_b   1.000
_cell.length_c   1.000
_cell.angle_alpha   90.00
_cell.angle_beta   90.00
_cell.angle_gamma   90.00
#
_symmetry.space_group_name_H-M   'P 1'
#
loop_
_entity.id
_entity.type
_entity.pdbx_description
1 polymer ?
#
loop_
_entity_poly.entity_id
_entity_poly.type
_entity_poly.pdbx_seq_one_letter_code
_entity_poly.pdbx_strand_id
1 'polypeptide(L)'
;MPLLALAAAAPSPAGDASPAARAAEAAREAEAIAAEIGPRPTGSAGEDALEAWVRTRLEEAGWRPRRVAGQLVACRGDGTRLFLAHLDTVPGSPGAVDNAAGVVALVHLARDTAATDLCLAFPRAEEAGLVGSEALAAAWPDPGLGPPAPSGNRLPSLVVALDLVGQGRLSVTGLGPRWSGTWLRWLVDHADVASPYAYRVVSRALPAMERSDHRPFA
;
A
#
# COMPACT_ATOMS: atom_id res chain seq x y z
N MET A 1 -5.90 -4.12 -32.12
CA MET A 1 -6.29 -4.97 -30.99
C MET A 1 -7.21 -4.15 -30.10
N PRO A 2 -8.42 -4.62 -29.76
CA PRO A 2 -9.36 -3.80 -29.01
C PRO A 2 -8.89 -3.67 -27.56
N LEU A 3 -8.85 -2.44 -27.04
CA LEU A 3 -8.76 -2.16 -25.61
C LEU A 3 -10.00 -2.81 -24.96
N LEU A 4 -9.81 -3.88 -24.18
CA LEU A 4 -10.84 -4.29 -23.23
C LEU A 4 -10.88 -3.20 -22.16
N ALA A 5 -11.91 -2.37 -22.20
CA ALA A 5 -12.23 -1.51 -21.07
C ALA A 5 -12.59 -2.42 -19.90
N LEU A 6 -11.81 -2.37 -18.82
CA LEU A 6 -12.20 -2.93 -17.54
C LEU A 6 -13.59 -2.37 -17.24
N ALA A 7 -14.61 -3.23 -17.18
CA ALA A 7 -15.94 -2.80 -16.80
C ALA A 7 -15.86 -2.42 -15.32
N ALA A 8 -15.63 -1.14 -15.04
CA ALA A 8 -15.71 -0.60 -13.70
C ALA A 8 -17.14 -0.81 -13.20
N ALA A 9 -17.33 -1.77 -12.31
CA ALA A 9 -18.52 -1.79 -11.48
C ALA A 9 -18.55 -0.46 -10.71
N ALA A 10 -19.65 0.28 -10.84
CA ALA A 10 -19.80 1.55 -10.15
C ALA A 10 -19.57 1.36 -8.64
N PRO A 11 -18.80 2.24 -7.96
CA PRO A 11 -18.61 2.14 -6.53
C PRO A 11 -19.96 2.23 -5.82
N SER A 12 -20.28 1.21 -5.01
CA SER A 12 -21.43 1.29 -4.11
C SER A 12 -21.21 2.43 -3.11
N PRO A 13 -22.27 3.17 -2.72
CA PRO A 13 -22.15 4.25 -1.77
C PRO A 13 -21.53 3.76 -0.45
N ALA A 14 -20.69 4.59 0.15
CA ALA A 14 -20.14 4.35 1.48
C ALA A 14 -21.28 4.39 2.51
N GLY A 15 -21.81 3.23 2.86
CA GLY A 15 -22.83 3.06 3.89
C GLY A 15 -23.42 1.66 3.85
N ASP A 16 -23.39 0.96 4.99
CA ASP A 16 -24.07 -0.32 5.29
C ASP A 16 -23.33 -1.64 5.01
N ALA A 17 -22.22 -1.68 4.27
CA ALA A 17 -21.47 -2.93 4.08
C ALA A 17 -20.65 -3.31 5.33
N SER A 18 -20.84 -4.55 5.82
CA SER A 18 -20.05 -5.09 6.94
C SER A 18 -18.55 -5.14 6.56
N PRO A 19 -17.62 -5.11 7.54
CA PRO A 19 -16.19 -5.29 7.26
C PRO A 19 -15.88 -6.55 6.46
N ALA A 20 -16.61 -7.65 6.72
CA ALA A 20 -16.46 -8.90 5.98
C ALA A 20 -16.93 -8.78 4.53
N ALA A 21 -18.04 -8.08 4.27
CA ALA A 21 -18.53 -7.85 2.91
C ALA A 21 -17.53 -7.00 2.09
N ARG A 22 -16.96 -5.96 2.71
CA ARG A 22 -15.91 -5.12 2.10
C ARG A 22 -14.63 -5.90 1.83
N ALA A 23 -14.19 -6.73 2.78
CA ALA A 23 -13.04 -7.61 2.57
C ALA A 23 -13.26 -8.60 1.40
N ALA A 24 -14.46 -9.17 1.29
CA ALA A 24 -14.81 -10.07 0.20
C ALA A 24 -14.89 -9.35 -1.15
N GLU A 25 -15.34 -8.09 -1.18
CA GLU A 25 -15.31 -7.22 -2.37
C GLU A 25 -13.87 -6.97 -2.82
N ALA A 26 -13.00 -6.54 -1.89
CA ALA A 26 -11.57 -6.32 -2.16
C ALA A 26 -10.87 -7.59 -2.67
N ALA A 27 -11.18 -8.75 -2.08
CA ALA A 27 -10.61 -10.03 -2.52
C ALA A 27 -10.99 -10.37 -3.98
N ARG A 28 -12.27 -10.23 -4.34
CA ARG A 28 -12.73 -10.46 -5.72
C ARG A 28 -12.08 -9.50 -6.71
N GLU A 29 -11.88 -8.25 -6.31
CA GLU A 29 -11.26 -7.24 -7.18
C GLU A 29 -9.75 -7.50 -7.37
N ALA A 30 -9.05 -7.96 -6.33
CA ALA A 30 -7.66 -8.40 -6.44
C ALA A 30 -7.51 -9.62 -7.36
N GLU A 31 -8.42 -10.60 -7.25
CA GLU A 31 -8.49 -11.75 -8.17
C GLU A 31 -8.76 -11.31 -9.61
N ALA A 32 -9.69 -10.37 -9.82
CA ALA A 32 -9.99 -9.81 -11.15
C ALA A 32 -8.77 -9.09 -11.75
N ILE A 33 -8.06 -8.28 -10.98
CA ILE A 33 -6.80 -7.64 -11.43
C ILE A 33 -5.78 -8.71 -11.85
N ALA A 34 -5.58 -9.74 -11.03
CA ALA A 34 -4.64 -10.82 -11.35
C ALA A 34 -5.04 -11.61 -12.61
N ALA A 35 -6.34 -11.80 -12.85
CA ALA A 35 -6.85 -12.51 -14.01
C ALA A 35 -6.87 -11.66 -15.30
N GLU A 36 -7.23 -10.39 -15.20
CA GLU A 36 -7.48 -9.51 -16.35
C GLU A 36 -6.23 -8.71 -16.77
N ILE A 37 -5.50 -8.14 -15.80
CA ILE A 37 -4.24 -7.43 -16.07
C ILE A 37 -3.09 -8.45 -16.23
N GLY A 38 -3.14 -9.56 -15.49
CA GLY A 38 -2.08 -10.58 -15.55
C GLY A 38 -0.77 -10.10 -14.93
N PRO A 39 0.39 -10.71 -15.27
CA PRO A 39 1.68 -10.30 -14.75
C PRO A 39 2.03 -8.83 -15.03
N ARG A 40 2.61 -8.16 -14.03
CA ARG A 40 2.94 -6.71 -14.05
C ARG A 40 4.40 -6.46 -13.68
N PRO A 41 5.40 -7.10 -14.32
CA PRO A 41 6.79 -6.82 -13.99
C PRO A 41 7.12 -5.34 -14.23
N THR A 42 8.10 -4.83 -13.48
CA THR A 42 8.54 -3.43 -13.59
C THR A 42 8.76 -3.00 -15.05
N GLY A 43 8.18 -1.85 -15.41
CA GLY A 43 8.24 -1.25 -16.75
C GLY A 43 7.32 -1.89 -17.79
N SER A 44 6.46 -2.83 -17.39
CA SER A 44 5.50 -3.47 -18.30
C SER A 44 4.22 -2.67 -18.49
N ALA A 45 3.52 -2.96 -19.59
CA ALA A 45 2.19 -2.41 -19.83
C ALA A 45 1.16 -2.84 -18.77
N GLY A 46 1.35 -4.01 -18.13
CA GLY A 46 0.51 -4.46 -17.02
C GLY A 46 0.67 -3.59 -15.78
N GLU A 47 1.90 -3.22 -15.44
CA GLU A 47 2.18 -2.31 -14.33
C GLU A 47 1.59 -0.91 -14.59
N ASP A 48 1.73 -0.40 -15.82
CA ASP A 48 1.12 0.87 -16.22
C ASP A 48 -0.42 0.82 -16.20
N ALA A 49 -1.02 -0.31 -16.61
CA ALA A 49 -2.47 -0.51 -16.55
C ALA A 49 -2.98 -0.53 -15.11
N LEU A 50 -2.27 -1.18 -14.18
CA LEU A 50 -2.63 -1.16 -12.76
C LEU A 50 -2.47 0.25 -12.17
N GLU A 51 -1.39 0.97 -12.48
CA GLU A 51 -1.23 2.36 -12.01
C GLU A 51 -2.36 3.26 -12.51
N ALA A 52 -2.77 3.11 -13.77
CA ALA A 52 -3.89 3.85 -14.34
C ALA A 52 -5.21 3.53 -13.63
N TRP A 53 -5.46 2.25 -13.34
CA TRP A 53 -6.62 1.81 -12.56
C TRP A 53 -6.62 2.42 -11.16
N VAL A 54 -5.49 2.37 -10.44
CA VAL A 54 -5.37 2.96 -9.09
C VAL A 54 -5.63 4.47 -9.14
N ARG A 55 -5.06 5.18 -10.11
CA ARG A 55 -5.27 6.62 -10.30
C ARG A 55 -6.75 6.94 -10.44
N THR A 56 -7.46 6.26 -11.32
CA THR A 56 -8.90 6.47 -11.54
C THR A 56 -9.68 6.24 -10.25
N ARG A 57 -9.44 5.14 -9.53
CA ARG A 57 -10.18 4.84 -8.29
C ARG A 57 -9.89 5.84 -7.16
N LEU A 58 -8.66 6.35 -7.07
CA LEU A 58 -8.32 7.41 -6.12
C LEU A 58 -9.04 8.72 -6.45
N GLU A 59 -9.06 9.10 -7.73
CA GLU A 59 -9.78 10.30 -8.20
C GLU A 59 -11.29 10.21 -7.95
N GLU A 60 -11.90 9.05 -8.20
CA GLU A 60 -13.31 8.76 -7.88
C GLU A 60 -13.58 8.87 -6.36
N ALA A 61 -12.62 8.47 -5.53
CA ALA A 61 -12.67 8.63 -4.08
C ALA A 61 -12.34 10.07 -3.60
N GLY A 62 -12.17 11.02 -4.51
CA GLY A 62 -11.90 12.43 -4.20
C GLY A 62 -10.46 12.74 -3.79
N TRP A 63 -9.52 11.82 -4.04
CA TRP A 63 -8.10 12.05 -3.83
C TRP A 63 -7.45 12.72 -5.04
N ARG A 64 -6.26 13.29 -4.85
CA ARG A 64 -5.46 13.93 -5.92
C ARG A 64 -4.15 13.17 -6.12
N PRO A 65 -4.14 12.08 -6.91
CA PRO A 65 -2.94 11.31 -7.16
C PRO A 65 -1.95 12.06 -8.05
N ARG A 66 -0.67 12.02 -7.69
CA ARG A 66 0.44 12.63 -8.42
C ARG A 66 1.66 11.71 -8.40
N ARG A 67 2.67 12.02 -9.23
CA ARG A 67 3.96 11.31 -9.16
C ARG A 67 4.95 12.04 -8.27
N VAL A 68 5.62 11.31 -7.39
CA VAL A 68 6.76 11.76 -6.57
C VAL A 68 7.89 10.78 -6.78
N ALA A 69 9.05 11.26 -7.26
CA ALA A 69 10.17 10.41 -7.65
C ALA A 69 9.76 9.24 -8.57
N GLY A 70 8.82 9.49 -9.48
CA GLY A 70 8.26 8.49 -10.40
C GLY A 70 7.14 7.62 -9.82
N GLN A 71 6.90 7.64 -8.50
CA GLN A 71 5.95 6.77 -7.80
C GLN A 71 4.57 7.43 -7.66
N LEU A 72 3.49 6.67 -7.75
CA LEU A 72 2.14 7.19 -7.57
C LEU A 72 1.87 7.44 -6.08
N VAL A 73 1.50 8.68 -5.73
CA VAL A 73 1.20 9.08 -4.35
C VAL A 73 -0.07 9.95 -4.33
N ALA A 74 -0.94 9.75 -3.35
CA ALA A 74 -2.06 10.63 -3.08
C ALA A 74 -2.14 10.92 -1.57
N CYS A 75 -2.25 12.20 -1.20
CA CYS A 75 -2.25 12.62 0.20
C CYS A 75 -3.47 13.47 0.55
N ARG A 76 -3.90 13.33 1.80
CA ARG A 76 -4.73 14.29 2.53
C ARG A 76 -3.91 14.80 3.71
N GLY A 77 -3.99 16.09 4.01
CA GLY A 77 -3.26 16.71 5.13
C GLY A 77 -1.75 16.77 4.89
N ASP A 78 -0.98 16.68 5.98
CA ASP A 78 0.48 16.84 5.98
C ASP A 78 1.24 15.54 5.69
N GLY A 79 0.53 14.42 5.56
CA GLY A 79 1.12 13.13 5.24
C GLY A 79 1.90 12.48 6.39
N THR A 80 1.50 12.70 7.64
CA THR A 80 2.23 12.14 8.79
C THR A 80 2.08 10.62 8.92
N ARG A 81 1.16 10.02 8.18
CA ARG A 81 0.94 8.58 8.05
C ARG A 81 1.03 8.21 6.58
N LEU A 82 1.85 7.22 6.25
CA LEU A 82 2.03 6.73 4.88
C LEU A 82 1.68 5.25 4.82
N PHE A 83 0.70 4.89 4.01
CA PHE A 83 0.35 3.50 3.73
C PHE A 83 0.75 3.18 2.29
N LEU A 84 1.39 2.04 2.06
CA LEU A 84 1.92 1.69 0.75
C LEU A 84 1.76 0.22 0.39
N ALA A 85 1.64 -0.05 -0.92
CA ALA A 85 1.62 -1.39 -1.52
C ALA A 85 2.21 -1.30 -2.93
N HIS A 86 3.14 -2.19 -3.27
CA HIS A 86 3.84 -2.11 -4.55
C HIS A 86 2.97 -2.57 -5.74
N LEU A 87 3.28 -2.03 -6.93
CA LEU A 87 2.49 -2.26 -8.14
C LEU A 87 2.99 -3.45 -8.97
N ASP A 88 4.30 -3.70 -8.91
CA ASP A 88 4.91 -4.70 -9.78
C ASP A 88 4.70 -6.12 -9.25
N THR A 89 5.19 -7.08 -10.03
CA THR A 89 5.13 -8.50 -9.69
C THR A 89 6.41 -9.16 -10.17
N VAL A 90 6.86 -10.22 -9.51
CA VAL A 90 7.84 -11.15 -10.09
C VAL A 90 7.43 -11.52 -11.53
N PRO A 91 8.35 -11.48 -12.52
CA PRO A 91 8.06 -11.87 -13.89
C PRO A 91 7.40 -13.25 -13.99
N GLY A 92 6.28 -13.33 -14.71
CA GLY A 92 5.53 -14.57 -14.91
C GLY A 92 4.59 -14.96 -13.76
N SER A 93 4.58 -14.21 -12.66
CA SER A 93 3.62 -14.43 -11.57
C SER A 93 2.30 -13.66 -11.81
N PRO A 94 1.14 -14.18 -11.35
CA PRO A 94 -0.13 -13.43 -11.42
C PRO A 94 -0.21 -12.25 -10.44
N GLY A 95 0.56 -12.31 -9.35
CA GLY A 95 0.66 -11.26 -8.33
C GLY A 95 -0.62 -10.91 -7.58
N ALA A 96 -1.50 -11.89 -7.32
CA ALA A 96 -2.74 -11.64 -6.60
C ALA A 96 -2.51 -11.21 -5.14
N VAL A 97 -1.67 -11.97 -4.42
CA VAL A 97 -1.26 -11.68 -3.04
C VAL A 97 -0.05 -10.74 -3.00
N ASP A 98 0.77 -10.77 -4.05
CA ASP A 98 2.02 -10.03 -4.20
C ASP A 98 2.00 -9.22 -5.52
N ASN A 99 1.37 -8.04 -5.57
CA ASN A 99 0.74 -7.37 -4.44
C ASN A 99 -0.60 -6.70 -4.78
N ALA A 100 -1.39 -7.29 -5.69
CA ALA A 100 -2.70 -6.75 -6.07
C ALA A 100 -3.65 -6.60 -4.86
N ALA A 101 -3.64 -7.55 -3.92
CA ALA A 101 -4.45 -7.48 -2.71
C ALA A 101 -4.11 -6.27 -1.82
N GLY A 102 -2.81 -5.95 -1.65
CA GLY A 102 -2.38 -4.76 -0.92
C GLY A 102 -2.83 -3.47 -1.62
N VAL A 103 -2.66 -3.41 -2.95
CA VAL A 103 -3.09 -2.27 -3.77
C VAL A 103 -4.59 -2.03 -3.65
N VAL A 104 -5.41 -3.07 -3.81
CA VAL A 104 -6.88 -2.98 -3.71
C VAL A 104 -7.30 -2.58 -2.30
N ALA A 105 -6.68 -3.13 -1.26
CA ALA A 105 -6.98 -2.77 0.12
C ALA A 105 -6.77 -1.26 0.37
N LEU A 106 -5.72 -0.67 -0.18
CA LEU A 106 -5.48 0.78 -0.08
C LEU A 106 -6.48 1.61 -0.89
N VAL A 107 -6.90 1.15 -2.05
CA VAL A 107 -7.95 1.81 -2.84
C VAL A 107 -9.30 1.78 -2.10
N HIS A 108 -9.66 0.66 -1.47
CA HIS A 108 -10.86 0.54 -0.65
C HIS A 108 -10.77 1.43 0.60
N LEU A 109 -9.60 1.48 1.25
CA LEU A 109 -9.35 2.43 2.34
C LEU A 109 -9.55 3.87 1.87
N ALA A 110 -9.06 4.23 0.69
CA ALA A 110 -9.20 5.58 0.12
C ALA A 110 -10.67 5.99 -0.04
N ARG A 111 -11.52 5.04 -0.49
CA ARG A 111 -12.96 5.22 -0.66
C ARG A 111 -13.68 5.48 0.67
N ASP A 112 -13.35 4.70 1.70
CA ASP A 112 -14.14 4.63 2.93
C ASP A 112 -13.57 5.51 4.07
N THR A 113 -12.31 5.94 4.00
CA THR A 113 -11.64 6.61 5.13
C THR A 113 -12.07 8.06 5.31
N ALA A 114 -12.36 8.40 6.58
CA ALA A 114 -12.53 9.77 7.05
C ALA A 114 -11.20 10.43 7.48
N ALA A 115 -10.07 9.74 7.34
CA ALA A 115 -8.76 10.29 7.70
C ALA A 115 -8.45 11.56 6.87
N THR A 116 -8.09 12.62 7.58
CA THR A 116 -7.72 13.93 7.00
C THR A 116 -6.22 14.11 6.85
N ASP A 117 -5.42 13.21 7.43
CA ASP A 117 -3.95 13.23 7.40
C ASP A 117 -3.42 11.81 7.12
N LEU A 118 -3.34 11.45 5.84
CA LEU A 118 -2.94 10.15 5.34
C LEU A 118 -2.43 10.28 3.91
N CYS A 119 -1.29 9.65 3.62
CA CYS A 119 -0.80 9.42 2.28
C CYS A 119 -0.92 7.95 1.91
N LEU A 120 -1.29 7.70 0.66
CA LEU A 120 -1.28 6.41 0.01
C LEU A 120 -0.22 6.44 -1.09
N ALA A 121 0.69 5.48 -1.10
CA ALA A 121 1.71 5.36 -2.14
C ALA A 121 1.72 3.98 -2.78
N PHE A 122 2.02 3.95 -4.07
CA PHE A 122 2.06 2.74 -4.88
C PHE A 122 3.40 2.70 -5.60
N PRO A 123 4.48 2.31 -4.89
CA PRO A 123 5.81 2.23 -5.48
C PRO A 123 5.87 1.14 -6.55
N ARG A 124 6.68 1.41 -7.57
CA ARG A 124 7.09 0.48 -8.61
C ARG A 124 8.40 -0.20 -8.21
N ALA A 125 8.76 -1.28 -8.88
CA ALA A 125 10.09 -1.89 -8.76
C ALA A 125 10.48 -2.35 -7.35
N GLU A 126 9.53 -2.89 -6.60
CA GLU A 126 9.81 -3.60 -5.34
C GLU A 126 10.60 -4.88 -5.63
N GLU A 127 10.12 -5.66 -6.60
CA GLU A 127 10.63 -7.00 -6.93
C GLU A 127 12.03 -6.95 -7.55
N ALA A 128 12.43 -5.75 -7.99
CA ALA A 128 13.77 -5.42 -8.47
C ALA A 128 14.72 -4.91 -7.36
N GLY A 129 14.28 -4.92 -6.10
CA GLY A 129 15.06 -4.50 -4.94
C GLY A 129 14.65 -3.15 -4.34
N LEU A 130 13.36 -2.96 -4.07
CA LEU A 130 12.79 -1.80 -3.36
C LEU A 130 12.97 -0.43 -4.06
N VAL A 131 13.33 -0.41 -5.35
CA VAL A 131 13.82 0.79 -6.06
C VAL A 131 12.84 1.96 -5.96
N GLY A 132 11.54 1.73 -6.17
CA GLY A 132 10.56 2.82 -6.09
C GLY A 132 10.37 3.34 -4.66
N SER A 133 10.35 2.46 -3.67
CA SER A 133 10.21 2.86 -2.26
C SER A 133 11.43 3.63 -1.74
N GLU A 134 12.65 3.25 -2.15
CA GLU A 134 13.87 4.00 -1.84
C GLU A 134 13.87 5.39 -2.49
N ALA A 135 13.46 5.48 -3.75
CA ALA A 135 13.33 6.76 -4.45
C ALA A 135 12.28 7.67 -3.79
N LEU A 136 11.15 7.10 -3.34
CA LEU A 136 10.10 7.84 -2.65
C LEU A 136 10.57 8.33 -1.28
N ALA A 137 11.26 7.49 -0.49
CA ALA A 137 11.81 7.87 0.81
C ALA A 137 12.86 8.99 0.68
N ALA A 138 13.74 8.92 -0.32
CA ALA A 138 14.73 9.94 -0.59
C ALA A 138 14.11 11.29 -0.99
N ALA A 139 12.93 11.25 -1.63
CA ALA A 139 12.17 12.45 -1.99
C ALA A 139 11.25 12.95 -0.87
N TRP A 140 11.22 12.32 0.31
CA TRP A 140 10.31 12.68 1.39
C TRP A 140 10.93 13.66 2.41
N PRO A 141 10.26 14.78 2.77
CA PRO A 141 8.99 15.28 2.25
C PRO A 141 9.19 16.20 1.03
N ASP A 142 8.57 15.86 -0.09
CA ASP A 142 8.48 16.75 -1.25
C ASP A 142 7.55 17.93 -0.87
N PRO A 143 7.96 19.20 -1.06
CA PRO A 143 7.14 20.38 -0.78
C PRO A 143 5.78 20.41 -1.48
N GLY A 144 5.52 19.52 -2.45
CA GLY A 144 4.20 19.31 -3.04
C GLY A 144 3.27 18.35 -2.29
N LEU A 145 3.70 17.69 -1.19
CA LEU A 145 2.91 16.72 -0.41
C LEU A 145 2.10 17.37 0.74
N GLY A 146 2.41 18.61 1.09
CA GLY A 146 1.81 19.42 2.15
C GLY A 146 2.49 20.80 2.24
N PRO A 147 1.96 21.77 3.01
CA PRO A 147 2.61 23.07 3.18
C PRO A 147 4.06 22.91 3.66
N PRO A 148 4.98 23.85 3.31
CA PRO A 148 6.37 23.74 3.72
C PRO A 148 6.47 23.65 5.25
N ALA A 149 6.95 22.51 5.74
CA ALA A 149 7.13 22.28 7.16
C ALA A 149 8.13 23.32 7.71
N PRO A 150 7.79 24.07 8.77
CA PRO A 150 8.75 24.89 9.46
C PRO A 150 9.75 23.95 10.15
N SER A 151 10.95 23.84 9.56
CA SER A 151 12.11 23.05 10.01
C SER A 151 12.09 21.52 9.82
N GLY A 152 12.96 21.03 8.93
CA GLY A 152 13.60 19.72 9.03
C GLY A 152 12.82 18.53 8.50
N ASN A 153 13.46 17.81 7.57
CA ASN A 153 13.09 16.52 6.98
C ASN A 153 12.36 15.60 7.99
N ARG A 154 11.03 15.56 7.96
CA ARG A 154 10.27 14.65 8.80
C ARG A 154 9.69 13.54 7.92
N LEU A 155 10.34 12.37 7.96
CA LEU A 155 9.73 11.11 7.53
C LEU A 155 8.35 10.95 8.19
N PRO A 156 7.41 10.21 7.58
CA PRO A 156 6.12 9.96 8.20
C PRO A 156 6.31 9.39 9.61
N SER A 157 5.43 9.79 10.52
CA SER A 157 5.45 9.31 11.90
C SER A 157 5.09 7.81 12.02
N LEU A 158 4.35 7.31 11.03
CA LEU A 158 3.94 5.92 10.85
C LEU A 158 4.00 5.58 9.35
N VAL A 159 4.65 4.46 9.03
CA VAL A 159 4.59 3.84 7.70
C VAL A 159 4.02 2.44 7.85
N VAL A 160 3.06 2.09 7.00
CA VAL A 160 2.47 0.76 6.92
C VAL A 160 2.62 0.26 5.49
N ALA A 161 3.38 -0.82 5.30
CA ALA A 161 3.42 -1.55 4.04
C ALA A 161 2.42 -2.71 4.10
N LEU A 162 1.58 -2.82 3.07
CA LEU A 162 0.75 -4.01 2.85
C LEU A 162 1.46 -4.84 1.80
N ASP A 163 1.96 -6.00 2.23
CA ASP A 163 2.67 -6.95 1.38
C ASP A 163 2.30 -8.37 1.81
N LEU A 164 2.17 -9.26 0.84
CA LEU A 164 1.68 -10.62 0.99
C LEU A 164 0.36 -10.73 1.77
N VAL A 165 -0.54 -9.77 1.57
CA VAL A 165 -1.86 -9.73 2.23
C VAL A 165 -2.94 -10.43 1.40
N GLY A 166 -4.09 -10.73 2.02
CA GLY A 166 -5.25 -11.29 1.32
C GLY A 166 -5.40 -12.82 1.41
N GLN A 167 -4.47 -13.50 2.08
CA GLN A 167 -4.59 -14.93 2.43
C GLN A 167 -4.14 -15.20 3.88
N GLY A 168 -4.76 -16.20 4.51
CA GLY A 168 -4.36 -16.69 5.83
C GLY A 168 -4.80 -15.81 7.01
N ARG A 169 -4.03 -15.88 8.12
CA ARG A 169 -4.23 -15.06 9.32
C ARG A 169 -3.27 -13.88 9.28
N LEU A 170 -3.73 -12.72 9.76
CA LEU A 170 -2.87 -11.55 9.90
C LEU A 170 -1.71 -11.88 10.85
N SER A 171 -0.49 -11.75 10.32
CA SER A 171 0.74 -11.79 11.08
C SER A 171 1.33 -10.39 11.11
N VAL A 172 1.58 -9.86 12.31
CA VAL A 172 2.23 -8.55 12.48
C VAL A 172 3.69 -8.79 12.84
N THR A 173 4.60 -8.36 11.96
CA THR A 173 6.04 -8.57 12.11
C THR A 173 6.77 -7.22 12.14
N GLY A 174 7.54 -6.97 13.21
CA GLY A 174 8.28 -5.72 13.38
C GLY A 174 7.41 -4.60 13.95
N LEU A 175 7.60 -4.28 15.23
CA LEU A 175 6.94 -3.14 15.89
C LEU A 175 8.02 -2.15 16.31
N GLY A 176 8.01 -0.98 15.66
CA GLY A 176 8.96 0.08 15.96
C GLY A 176 8.85 0.60 17.41
N PRO A 177 9.84 1.38 17.90
CA PRO A 177 9.91 1.82 19.30
C PRO A 177 8.75 2.73 19.76
N ARG A 178 7.88 3.14 18.84
CA ARG A 178 6.67 3.94 19.12
C ARG A 178 5.43 3.11 19.47
N TRP A 179 5.46 1.80 19.31
CA TRP A 179 4.37 0.91 19.71
C TRP A 179 4.36 0.73 21.23
N SER A 180 3.65 1.63 21.92
CA SER A 180 3.47 1.57 23.37
C SER A 180 2.57 0.38 23.76
N GLY A 181 2.61 0.00 25.05
CA GLY A 181 1.73 -1.06 25.57
C GLY A 181 0.23 -0.79 25.34
N THR A 182 -0.18 0.47 25.17
CA THR A 182 -1.56 0.83 24.83
C THR A 182 -1.90 0.47 23.39
N TRP A 183 -1.00 0.76 22.44
CA TRP A 183 -1.19 0.41 21.02
C TRP A 183 -1.10 -1.10 20.78
N LEU A 184 -0.22 -1.78 21.51
CA LEU A 184 -0.14 -3.25 21.47
C LEU A 184 -1.42 -3.91 21.96
N ARG A 185 -2.00 -3.41 23.06
CA ARG A 185 -3.28 -3.90 23.58
C ARG A 185 -4.43 -3.63 22.64
N TRP A 186 -4.52 -2.40 22.10
CA TRP A 186 -5.50 -2.10 21.07
C TRP A 186 -5.42 -3.08 19.89
N LEU A 187 -4.21 -3.39 19.41
CA LEU A 187 -4.02 -4.33 18.31
C LEU A 187 -4.50 -5.75 18.68
N VAL A 188 -4.14 -6.25 19.87
CA VAL A 188 -4.58 -7.56 20.36
C VAL A 188 -6.11 -7.63 20.53
N ASP A 189 -6.73 -6.55 21.00
CA ASP A 189 -8.17 -6.50 21.24
C ASP A 189 -9.00 -6.42 19.96
N HIS A 190 -8.39 -5.98 18.84
CA HIS A 190 -9.09 -5.70 17.58
C HIS A 190 -8.62 -6.56 16.40
N ALA A 191 -7.64 -7.43 16.58
CA ALA A 191 -7.15 -8.33 15.55
C ALA A 191 -6.82 -9.72 16.13
N ASP A 192 -7.12 -10.78 15.37
CA ASP A 192 -6.63 -12.12 15.67
C ASP A 192 -5.17 -12.27 15.22
N VAL A 193 -4.27 -11.73 16.04
CA VAL A 193 -2.83 -11.70 15.75
C VAL A 193 -2.21 -13.06 16.08
N ALA A 194 -1.69 -13.74 15.06
CA ALA A 194 -0.90 -14.95 15.22
C ALA A 194 0.49 -14.75 14.58
N SER A 195 1.55 -15.13 15.28
CA SER A 195 2.92 -15.18 14.71
C SER A 195 3.46 -16.62 14.76
N PRO A 196 2.95 -17.53 13.91
CA PRO A 196 3.43 -18.92 13.86
C PRO A 196 4.80 -19.04 13.17
N TYR A 197 5.18 -18.04 12.38
CA TYR A 197 6.47 -17.97 11.71
C TYR A 197 7.16 -16.68 12.12
N ALA A 198 8.24 -16.80 12.88
CA ALA A 198 9.21 -15.72 13.03
C ALA A 198 9.87 -15.49 11.66
N TYR A 199 9.23 -14.73 10.77
CA TYR A 199 9.94 -14.04 9.71
C TYR A 199 10.86 -13.04 10.40
N ARG A 200 12.12 -13.47 10.53
CA ARG A 200 13.32 -12.73 10.89
C ARG A 200 13.06 -11.30 11.36
N VAL A 201 12.94 -11.18 12.68
CA VAL A 201 13.06 -9.95 13.44
C VAL A 201 14.29 -9.17 12.97
N VAL A 202 14.10 -7.91 12.56
CA VAL A 202 15.19 -6.93 12.48
C VAL A 202 15.72 -6.74 13.90
N SER A 203 16.83 -7.43 14.19
CA SER A 203 17.64 -7.21 15.38
C SER A 203 18.77 -6.26 15.00
N ARG A 204 19.13 -5.33 15.89
CA ARG A 204 20.38 -4.55 15.78
C ARG A 204 21.63 -5.44 15.57
N ALA A 205 21.53 -6.74 15.84
CA ALA A 205 22.61 -7.70 15.65
C ALA A 205 22.78 -8.22 14.21
N LEU A 206 21.79 -8.09 13.32
CA LEU A 206 21.85 -8.65 11.94
C LEU A 206 21.19 -7.70 10.91
N PRO A 207 21.86 -6.59 10.55
CA PRO A 207 21.27 -5.49 9.76
C PRO A 207 21.08 -5.78 8.26
N ALA A 208 21.51 -6.93 7.74
CA ALA A 208 21.55 -7.21 6.30
C ALA A 208 20.31 -7.97 5.77
N MET A 209 19.20 -8.00 6.50
CA MET A 209 18.23 -9.08 6.37
C MET A 209 16.76 -8.66 6.47
N GLU A 210 16.41 -7.51 5.90
CA GLU A 210 15.03 -7.05 5.74
C GLU A 210 14.76 -6.70 4.26
N ARG A 211 13.71 -7.30 3.69
CA ARG A 211 13.18 -7.05 2.34
C ARG A 211 11.72 -6.62 2.47
N SER A 212 11.47 -5.53 3.20
CA SER A 212 10.13 -4.99 3.30
C SER A 212 10.10 -3.58 2.73
N ASP A 213 9.02 -3.27 2.02
CA ASP A 213 8.79 -2.03 1.29
C ASP A 213 8.84 -0.77 2.17
N HIS A 214 8.67 -0.93 3.48
CA HIS A 214 8.76 0.17 4.44
C HIS A 214 10.18 0.38 5.00
N ARG A 215 11.12 -0.56 4.79
CA ARG A 215 12.52 -0.45 5.25
C ARG A 215 13.17 0.90 4.91
N PRO A 216 12.97 1.50 3.71
CA PRO A 216 13.59 2.78 3.38
C PRO A 216 13.10 3.97 4.21
N PHE A 217 11.99 3.82 4.95
CA PHE A 217 11.39 4.86 5.79
C PHE A 217 11.66 4.68 7.29
N ALA A 218 12.50 3.70 7.67
CA ALA A 218 12.81 3.33 9.06
C ALA A 218 13.96 4.16 9.67
#